data_AF-A0A6I9MEJ9-F1
#
_entry.id   AF-A0A6I9MEJ9-F1
#
_cell.length_a   1.000
_cell.length_b   1.000
_cell.length_c   1.000
_cell.angle_alpha   90.00
_cell.angle_beta   90.00
_cell.angle_gamma   90.00
#
_symmetry.space_group_name_H-M   'P 1'
#
loop_
_entity.id
_entity.type
_entity.pdbx_description
1 polymer ?
#
loop_
_entity_poly.entity_id
_entity_poly.type
_entity_poly.pdbx_seq_one_letter_code
_entity_poly.pdbx_strand_id
1 'polypeptide(L)'
;MVKFLLLALALGVSCAHHNNPEITPSEVDGNWRTLYIGADNVEKVLKGGPLRAYFQHMECSDECQTLTITFKVKVEGECQTHTVVGRKEKDGLYMTDYSGKNYFRVIEKADGIIIFHNVNVDNSGKETNVILVAAVLS
;
A
#
# COMPACT_ATOMS: atom_id res chain seq x y z
N MET A 1 34.77 -27.21 -5.02
CA MET A 1 33.48 -27.61 -4.39
C MET A 1 32.84 -26.50 -3.56
N VAL A 2 33.56 -25.82 -2.65
CA VAL A 2 32.97 -24.78 -1.76
C VAL A 2 32.37 -23.58 -2.51
N LYS A 3 32.97 -23.14 -3.62
CA LYS A 3 32.47 -22.00 -4.42
C LYS A 3 31.07 -22.20 -5.03
N PHE A 4 30.77 -23.41 -5.50
CA PHE A 4 29.43 -23.73 -6.05
C PHE A 4 28.38 -23.84 -4.95
N LEU A 5 28.77 -24.32 -3.76
CA LEU A 5 27.89 -24.39 -2.59
C LEU A 5 27.54 -22.98 -2.08
N LEU A 6 28.53 -22.08 -2.01
CA LEU A 6 28.31 -20.68 -1.62
C LEU A 6 27.41 -19.93 -2.62
N LEU A 7 27.55 -20.21 -3.92
CA LEU A 7 26.70 -19.60 -4.94
C LEU A 7 25.27 -20.13 -4.87
N ALA A 8 25.08 -21.44 -4.68
CA ALA A 8 23.76 -22.04 -4.49
C ALA A 8 23.10 -21.57 -3.19
N LEU A 9 23.87 -21.37 -2.12
CA LEU A 9 23.38 -20.82 -0.87
C LEU A 9 22.98 -19.35 -1.04
N ALA A 10 23.79 -18.53 -1.70
CA ALA A 10 23.46 -17.13 -1.98
C ALA A 10 22.19 -16.99 -2.83
N LEU A 11 22.04 -17.82 -3.88
CA LEU A 11 20.84 -17.86 -4.72
C LEU A 11 19.61 -18.39 -3.97
N GLY A 12 19.79 -19.42 -3.13
CA GLY A 12 18.72 -19.94 -2.27
C GLY A 12 18.23 -18.90 -1.25
N VAL A 13 19.15 -18.15 -0.64
CA VAL A 13 18.84 -17.06 0.29
C VAL A 13 18.17 -15.90 -0.44
N SER A 14 18.59 -15.53 -1.66
CA SER A 14 17.92 -14.47 -2.43
C SER A 14 16.50 -14.84 -2.86
N CYS A 15 16.23 -16.12 -3.15
CA CYS A 15 14.89 -16.59 -3.50
C CYS A 15 13.97 -16.74 -2.28
N ALA A 16 14.51 -16.92 -1.08
CA ALA A 16 13.74 -17.02 0.16
C ALA A 16 13.34 -15.66 0.76
N HIS A 17 13.75 -14.54 0.16
CA HIS A 17 13.65 -13.20 0.78
C HIS A 17 12.62 -12.26 0.15
N HIS A 18 11.72 -12.75 -0.71
CA HIS A 18 10.61 -11.94 -1.22
C HIS A 18 9.38 -12.06 -0.31
N ASN A 19 9.55 -11.78 0.98
CA ASN A 19 8.44 -11.63 1.91
C ASN A 19 8.07 -10.15 1.95
N ASN A 20 6.77 -9.84 1.83
CA ASN A 20 6.29 -8.47 2.02
C ASN A 20 6.70 -8.00 3.43
N PRO A 21 7.31 -6.81 3.58
CA PRO A 21 7.68 -6.29 4.89
C PRO A 21 6.44 -6.15 5.78
N GLU A 22 6.52 -6.67 7.00
CA GLU A 22 5.51 -6.42 8.02
C GLU A 22 5.65 -5.00 8.57
N ILE A 23 4.54 -4.41 8.99
CA ILE A 23 4.50 -3.09 9.63
C ILE A 23 4.06 -3.23 11.08
N THR A 24 4.57 -2.34 11.92
CA THR A 24 4.22 -2.24 13.35
C THR A 24 3.55 -0.91 13.66
N PRO A 25 2.77 -0.81 14.75
CA PRO A 25 2.11 0.45 15.12
C PRO A 25 3.09 1.62 15.27
N SER A 26 4.26 1.40 15.88
CA SER A 26 5.29 2.43 16.05
C SER A 26 5.88 2.98 14.73
N GLU A 27 5.80 2.22 13.65
CA GLU A 27 6.28 2.63 12.33
C GLU A 27 5.20 3.37 11.53
N VAL A 28 3.92 3.13 11.82
CA VAL A 28 2.79 3.51 10.96
C VAL A 28 1.91 4.58 11.59
N ASP A 29 1.75 4.59 12.90
CA ASP A 29 0.80 5.48 13.57
C ASP A 29 1.23 6.94 13.43
N GLY A 30 0.42 7.74 12.76
CA GLY A 30 0.71 9.17 12.60
C GLY A 30 0.25 9.76 11.28
N ASN A 31 0.79 10.95 10.99
CA ASN A 31 0.41 11.73 9.82
C ASN A 31 1.28 11.40 8.62
N TRP A 32 0.62 11.08 7.51
CA TRP A 32 1.26 10.68 6.27
C TRP A 32 0.86 11.57 5.10
N ARG A 33 1.72 11.64 4.09
CA ARG A 33 1.48 12.32 2.82
C ARG A 33 1.78 11.40 1.65
N THR A 34 0.90 11.39 0.67
CA THR A 34 1.19 10.76 -0.61
C THR A 34 2.21 11.58 -1.39
N LEU A 35 3.31 10.95 -1.77
CA LEU A 35 4.37 11.54 -2.61
C LEU A 35 4.14 11.22 -4.09
N TYR A 36 3.87 9.95 -4.39
CA TYR A 36 3.69 9.46 -5.76
C TYR A 36 2.57 8.43 -5.84
N ILE A 37 1.87 8.42 -6.98
CA ILE A 37 0.88 7.39 -7.32
C ILE A 37 1.09 7.04 -8.80
N GLY A 38 1.24 5.76 -9.10
CA GLY A 38 1.28 5.22 -10.45
C GLY A 38 0.27 4.09 -10.60
N ALA A 39 -0.31 3.94 -11.79
CA ALA A 39 -1.22 2.84 -12.09
C ALA A 39 -1.12 2.42 -13.55
N ASP A 40 -1.50 1.16 -13.83
CA ASP A 40 -1.66 0.64 -15.19
C ASP A 40 -2.87 1.26 -15.92
N ASN A 41 -3.96 1.52 -15.19
CA ASN A 41 -5.09 2.33 -15.63
C ASN A 41 -4.94 3.77 -15.14
N VAL A 42 -4.16 4.56 -15.90
CA VAL A 42 -3.76 5.92 -15.51
C VAL A 42 -4.94 6.84 -15.19
N GLU A 43 -6.10 6.66 -15.83
CA GLU A 43 -7.30 7.46 -15.58
C GLU A 43 -7.78 7.39 -14.13
N LYS A 44 -7.50 6.27 -13.43
CA LYS A 44 -7.89 6.08 -12.04
C LYS A 44 -7.08 6.94 -11.06
N VAL A 45 -5.87 7.37 -11.44
CA VAL A 45 -4.93 8.10 -10.58
C VAL A 45 -4.60 9.51 -11.07
N LEU A 46 -5.07 9.89 -12.26
CA LEU A 46 -5.03 11.28 -12.76
C LEU A 46 -6.03 12.18 -12.00
N LYS A 47 -6.00 13.49 -12.28
CA LYS A 47 -6.90 14.48 -11.64
C LYS A 47 -8.37 14.07 -11.86
N GLY A 48 -9.12 13.93 -10.77
CA GLY A 48 -10.52 13.47 -10.81
C GLY A 48 -10.67 11.94 -10.71
N GLY A 49 -9.58 11.20 -10.83
CA GLY A 49 -9.58 9.75 -10.68
C GLY A 49 -9.83 9.33 -9.23
N PRO A 50 -10.64 8.28 -8.99
CA PRO A 50 -11.04 7.88 -7.64
C PRO A 50 -9.88 7.35 -6.81
N LEU A 51 -8.83 6.79 -7.43
CA LEU A 51 -7.69 6.21 -6.73
C LEU A 51 -6.55 7.22 -6.51
N ARG A 52 -6.77 8.50 -6.82
CA ARG A 52 -5.82 9.59 -6.53
C ARG A 52 -5.89 10.00 -5.05
N ALA A 53 -5.54 9.08 -4.17
CA ALA A 53 -5.63 9.23 -2.72
C ALA A 53 -4.48 10.08 -2.15
N TYR A 54 -4.83 11.16 -1.47
CA TYR A 54 -3.93 12.04 -0.74
C TYR A 54 -3.98 11.71 0.76
N PHE A 55 -3.04 10.89 1.23
CA PHE A 55 -3.01 10.42 2.61
C PHE A 55 -2.93 11.58 3.61
N GLN A 56 -3.53 11.37 4.78
CA GLN A 56 -3.51 12.29 5.90
C GLN A 56 -3.04 11.61 7.18
N HIS A 57 -3.59 10.44 7.48
CA HIS A 57 -3.32 9.73 8.73
C HIS A 57 -3.39 8.22 8.49
N MET A 58 -2.55 7.47 9.19
CA MET A 58 -2.62 6.02 9.28
C MET A 58 -2.54 5.60 10.74
N GLU A 59 -3.28 4.57 11.11
CA GLU A 59 -3.31 4.02 12.47
C GLU A 59 -3.50 2.50 12.40
N CYS A 60 -2.63 1.78 13.09
CA CYS A 60 -2.77 0.36 13.30
C CYS A 60 -3.59 0.06 14.56
N SER A 61 -4.35 -1.03 14.52
CA SER A 61 -4.84 -1.67 15.74
C SER A 61 -4.59 -3.17 15.71
N ASP A 62 -4.55 -3.78 16.90
CA ASP A 62 -4.28 -5.20 17.10
C ASP A 62 -3.00 -5.65 16.36
N GLU A 63 -1.84 -5.06 16.65
CA GLU A 63 -0.57 -5.37 15.95
C GLU A 63 -0.68 -5.26 14.42
N CYS A 64 -1.32 -4.19 13.96
CA CYS A 64 -1.62 -3.93 12.56
C CYS A 64 -2.45 -5.03 11.87
N GLN A 65 -3.21 -5.87 12.60
CA GLN A 65 -4.23 -6.74 11.99
C GLN A 65 -5.30 -5.90 11.30
N THR A 66 -5.52 -4.66 11.75
CA THR A 66 -6.20 -3.67 10.94
C THR A 66 -5.36 -2.41 10.77
N LEU A 67 -5.50 -1.79 9.60
CA LEU A 67 -4.85 -0.54 9.24
C LEU A 67 -5.93 0.45 8.79
N THR A 68 -6.17 1.46 9.61
CA THR A 68 -7.05 2.58 9.28
C THR A 68 -6.26 3.60 8.48
N ILE A 69 -6.78 4.01 7.32
CA ILE A 69 -6.16 5.02 6.47
C ILE A 69 -7.17 6.12 6.20
N THR A 70 -6.82 7.35 6.59
CA THR A 70 -7.58 8.56 6.26
C THR A 70 -6.87 9.30 5.13
N PHE A 71 -7.62 9.62 4.07
CA PHE A 71 -7.10 10.28 2.89
C PHE A 71 -8.15 11.19 2.24
N LYS A 72 -7.69 12.08 1.37
CA LYS A 72 -8.55 12.91 0.54
C LYS A 72 -8.52 12.47 -0.91
N VAL A 73 -9.64 12.61 -1.61
CA VAL A 73 -9.70 12.52 -3.08
C VAL A 73 -10.38 13.77 -3.61
N LYS A 74 -9.92 14.24 -4.77
CA LYS A 74 -10.50 15.40 -5.42
C LYS A 74 -11.46 14.96 -6.53
N VAL A 75 -12.76 15.05 -6.27
CA VAL A 75 -13.84 14.69 -7.20
C VAL A 75 -14.55 15.98 -7.62
N GLU A 76 -14.70 16.21 -8.92
CA GLU A 76 -15.39 17.39 -9.48
C GLU A 76 -14.90 18.76 -8.96
N GLY A 77 -13.66 18.84 -8.48
CA GLY A 77 -13.08 20.07 -7.94
C GLY A 77 -13.15 20.19 -6.42
N GLU A 78 -13.91 19.34 -5.75
CA GLU A 78 -14.06 19.30 -4.29
C GLU A 78 -13.17 18.23 -3.66
N CYS A 79 -12.59 18.55 -2.49
CA CYS A 79 -11.77 17.61 -1.73
C CYS A 79 -12.65 16.85 -0.72
N GLN A 80 -12.89 15.58 -0.97
CA GLN A 80 -13.66 14.70 -0.10
C GLN A 80 -12.71 13.89 0.79
N THR A 81 -13.04 13.76 2.08
CA THR A 81 -12.27 12.97 3.04
C THR A 81 -12.89 11.59 3.17
N HIS A 82 -12.05 10.55 3.12
CA HIS A 82 -12.44 9.17 3.28
C HIS A 82 -11.59 8.51 4.37
N THR A 83 -12.19 7.57 5.09
CA THR A 83 -11.50 6.68 6.01
C THR A 83 -11.86 5.26 5.62
N VAL A 84 -10.83 4.44 5.39
CA VAL A 84 -10.97 3.02 5.09
C VAL A 84 -10.26 2.21 6.18
N VAL A 85 -10.76 1.01 6.43
CA VAL A 85 -10.13 0.05 7.35
C VAL A 85 -9.70 -1.15 6.53
N GLY A 86 -8.39 -1.29 6.33
CA GLY A 86 -7.78 -2.48 5.77
C GLY A 86 -7.73 -3.58 6.82
N ARG A 87 -8.24 -4.76 6.51
CA ARG A 87 -8.12 -5.96 7.37
C ARG A 87 -7.08 -6.89 6.80
N LYS A 88 -6.07 -7.24 7.61
CA LYS A 88 -4.97 -8.14 7.23
C LYS A 88 -5.52 -9.57 7.10
N GLU A 89 -5.25 -10.20 5.97
CA GLU A 89 -5.42 -11.62 5.71
C GLU A 89 -4.06 -12.33 5.75
N LYS A 90 -3.99 -13.55 5.21
CA LYS A 90 -2.73 -14.30 5.09
C LYS A 90 -1.72 -13.53 4.24
N ASP A 91 -0.44 -13.80 4.51
CA ASP A 91 0.70 -13.31 3.72
C ASP A 91 0.83 -11.77 3.65
N GLY A 92 0.25 -11.06 4.62
CA GLY A 92 0.36 -9.61 4.75
C GLY A 92 -0.54 -8.80 3.81
N LEU A 93 -1.51 -9.46 3.15
CA LEU A 93 -2.48 -8.80 2.28
C LEU A 93 -3.57 -8.10 3.12
N TYR A 94 -3.85 -6.83 2.84
CA TYR A 94 -4.96 -6.11 3.42
C TYR A 94 -6.12 -5.99 2.44
N MET A 95 -7.35 -6.11 2.95
CA MET A 95 -8.57 -5.93 2.17
C MET A 95 -9.41 -4.77 2.70
N THR A 96 -9.92 -3.94 1.78
CA THR A 96 -10.87 -2.87 2.11
C THR A 96 -11.76 -2.48 0.93
N ASP A 97 -12.89 -1.84 1.22
CA ASP A 97 -13.86 -1.40 0.22
C ASP A 97 -13.74 0.11 -0.02
N TYR A 98 -13.37 0.49 -1.24
CA TYR A 98 -13.32 1.87 -1.72
C TYR A 98 -13.23 1.90 -3.25
N SER A 99 -14.21 2.53 -3.91
CA SER A 99 -14.30 2.51 -5.39
C SER A 99 -14.17 1.10 -5.98
N GLY A 100 -14.84 0.13 -5.35
CA GLY A 100 -14.64 -1.30 -5.57
C GLY A 100 -13.89 -1.96 -4.42
N LYS A 101 -13.34 -3.16 -4.68
CA LYS A 101 -12.54 -3.91 -3.71
C LYS A 101 -11.06 -3.61 -3.89
N ASN A 102 -10.34 -3.48 -2.78
CA ASN A 102 -8.90 -3.21 -2.79
C ASN A 102 -8.17 -4.31 -2.04
N TYR A 103 -7.08 -4.78 -2.63
CA TYR A 103 -6.20 -5.81 -2.12
C TYR A 103 -4.78 -5.24 -2.13
N PHE A 104 -4.30 -4.79 -0.98
CA PHE A 104 -3.04 -4.06 -0.91
C PHE A 104 -2.05 -4.63 0.09
N ARG A 105 -0.78 -4.38 -0.14
CA ARG A 105 0.33 -4.83 0.71
C ARG A 105 1.41 -3.76 0.75
N VAL A 106 2.18 -3.77 1.83
CA VAL A 106 3.44 -3.03 1.92
C VAL A 106 4.46 -3.82 1.13
N ILE A 107 5.04 -3.24 0.08
CA ILE A 107 6.06 -3.91 -0.74
C ILE A 107 7.47 -3.48 -0.36
N GLU A 108 7.63 -2.26 0.14
CA GLU A 108 8.89 -1.71 0.62
C GLU A 108 8.62 -0.68 1.71
N LYS A 109 9.56 -0.54 2.66
CA LYS A 109 9.54 0.51 3.68
C LYS A 109 10.95 0.96 4.04
N ALA A 110 11.05 2.22 4.44
CA ALA A 110 12.23 2.83 5.03
C ALA A 110 11.77 3.80 6.14
N ASP A 111 12.71 4.38 6.89
CA ASP A 111 12.39 5.33 7.96
C ASP A 111 11.52 6.47 7.41
N GLY A 112 10.26 6.49 7.84
CA GLY A 112 9.29 7.50 7.44
C GLY A 112 8.79 7.41 5.99
N ILE A 113 9.04 6.31 5.26
CA ILE A 113 8.55 6.08 3.89
C ILE A 113 7.95 4.68 3.76
N ILE A 114 6.76 4.57 3.18
CA ILE A 114 6.11 3.30 2.87
C ILE A 114 5.67 3.27 1.40
N ILE A 115 5.92 2.15 0.73
CA ILE A 115 5.45 1.88 -0.62
C ILE A 115 4.40 0.76 -0.56
N PHE A 116 3.21 1.07 -1.07
CA PHE A 116 2.12 0.13 -1.21
C PHE A 116 1.98 -0.34 -2.65
N HIS A 117 1.69 -1.63 -2.83
CA HIS A 117 1.05 -2.14 -4.04
C HIS A 117 -0.41 -2.44 -3.72
N ASN A 118 -1.33 -1.97 -4.55
CA ASN A 118 -2.76 -2.23 -4.45
C ASN A 118 -3.29 -2.78 -5.77
N VAL A 119 -4.14 -3.79 -5.69
CA VAL A 119 -5.02 -4.22 -6.79
C VAL A 119 -6.43 -3.76 -6.46
N ASN A 120 -6.95 -2.81 -7.25
CA ASN A 120 -8.34 -2.38 -7.18
C ASN A 120 -9.16 -3.12 -8.23
N VAL A 121 -10.28 -3.72 -7.81
CA VAL A 121 -11.28 -4.31 -8.71
C VAL A 121 -12.54 -3.46 -8.61
N ASP A 122 -12.83 -2.69 -9.65
CA ASP A 122 -13.98 -1.79 -9.63
C ASP A 122 -15.32 -2.52 -9.82
N ASN A 123 -16.44 -1.79 -9.72
CA ASN A 123 -17.78 -2.36 -9.82
C ASN A 123 -18.09 -2.98 -11.20
N SER A 124 -17.30 -2.69 -12.23
CA SER A 124 -17.40 -3.33 -13.56
C SER A 124 -16.54 -4.60 -13.67
N GLY A 125 -15.77 -4.91 -12.63
CA GLY A 125 -14.79 -6.00 -12.62
C GLY A 125 -13.45 -5.63 -13.25
N LYS A 126 -13.21 -4.36 -13.59
CA LYS A 126 -11.92 -3.93 -14.16
C LYS A 126 -10.87 -3.87 -13.05
N GLU A 127 -9.79 -4.62 -13.24
CA GLU A 127 -8.64 -4.60 -12.34
C GLU A 127 -7.69 -3.44 -12.68
N THR A 128 -7.16 -2.79 -11.64
CA THR A 128 -6.15 -1.73 -11.72
C THR A 128 -5.05 -1.99 -10.70
N ASN A 129 -3.80 -2.11 -11.17
CA ASN A 129 -2.63 -2.15 -10.30
C ASN A 129 -2.19 -0.73 -9.98
N VAL A 130 -1.94 -0.45 -8.70
CA VAL A 130 -1.52 0.86 -8.20
C VAL A 130 -0.27 0.70 -7.33
N ILE A 131 0.72 1.56 -7.55
CA ILE A 131 1.80 1.82 -6.60
C ILE A 131 1.56 3.18 -5.95
N LEU A 132 1.59 3.23 -4.62
CA LEU A 132 1.48 4.47 -3.85
C LEU A 132 2.68 4.60 -2.91
N VAL A 133 3.37 5.74 -2.98
CA VAL A 133 4.46 6.09 -2.07
C VAL A 133 3.94 7.11 -1.07
N ALA A 134 4.06 6.80 0.21
CA ALA A 134 3.69 7.69 1.32
C ALA A 134 4.91 8.01 2.19
N ALA A 135 4.94 9.20 2.78
CA ALA A 135 5.95 9.59 3.77
C ALA A 135 5.36 10.32 4.97
N VAL A 136 5.99 10.18 6.14
CA VAL A 136 5.64 10.95 7.34
C VAL A 136 5.99 12.42 7.16
N LEU A 137 5.18 13.31 7.74
CA LEU A 137 5.53 14.72 7.87
C LEU A 137 6.36 14.91 9.14
N SER A 138 7.65 15.19 8.99
CA SER A 138 8.53 15.70 10.07
C SER A 138 8.18 17.14 10.42
#